data_AF-A0A4Z2EJT4-F1
#
_entry.id   AF-A0A4Z2EJT4-F1
#
_cell.length_a   1.000
_cell.length_b   1.000
_cell.length_c   1.000
_cell.angle_alpha   90.00
_cell.angle_beta   90.00
_cell.angle_gamma   90.00
#
_symmetry.space_group_name_H-M   'P 1'
#
loop_
_entity.id
_entity.type
_entity.pdbx_description
1 polymer ?
#
loop_
_entity_poly.entity_id
_entity_poly.type
_entity_poly.pdbx_seq_one_letter_code
_entity_poly.pdbx_strand_id
1 'polypeptide(L)'
;MGSCTAGGAYVPAMADESIIVRKQGTIFLGGPPLVKAATGEEVSAEDLGGADLHCKKSGVTDHYALDDDHAIHLARKAVRNLNYRKNIEVSPAFTVVNNDRFNIPACLCFQVQVTLFVRVHLKEGC
;
A
#
# COMPACT_ATOMS: atom_id res chain seq x y z
N MET A 1 0.06 1.83 -8.68
CA MET A 1 0.30 2.08 -10.12
C MET A 1 -0.40 1.00 -10.95
N GLY A 2 -1.70 0.76 -10.71
CA GLY A 2 -2.44 -0.34 -11.35
C GLY A 2 -3.71 -0.69 -10.59
N SER A 3 -4.46 -1.67 -11.09
CA SER A 3 -5.72 -2.10 -10.48
C SER A 3 -5.49 -3.00 -9.26
N CYS A 4 -6.14 -2.68 -8.15
CA CYS A 4 -6.15 -3.48 -6.93
C CYS A 4 -7.58 -3.93 -6.62
N THR A 5 -7.84 -5.23 -6.75
CA THR A 5 -9.20 -5.79 -6.72
C THR A 5 -9.36 -6.80 -5.60
N ALA A 6 -10.59 -6.89 -5.06
CA ALA A 6 -10.97 -7.84 -4.02
C ALA A 6 -10.04 -7.79 -2.80
N GLY A 7 -9.31 -8.88 -2.51
CA GLY A 7 -8.38 -8.94 -1.38
C GLY A 7 -7.25 -7.93 -1.43
N GLY A 8 -6.83 -7.53 -2.64
CA GLY A 8 -5.76 -6.53 -2.82
C GLY A 8 -6.16 -5.14 -2.34
N ALA A 9 -7.45 -4.81 -2.37
CA ALA A 9 -7.94 -3.49 -1.96
C ALA A 9 -7.74 -3.21 -0.46
N TYR A 10 -7.54 -4.25 0.36
CA TYR A 10 -7.23 -4.07 1.78
C TYR A 10 -5.81 -3.54 2.01
N VAL A 11 -4.87 -3.77 1.08
CA VAL A 11 -3.49 -3.30 1.21
C VAL A 11 -3.43 -1.77 1.35
N PRO A 12 -4.01 -0.97 0.43
CA PRO A 12 -4.04 0.48 0.61
C PRO A 12 -4.99 0.92 1.72
N ALA A 13 -6.08 0.20 1.97
CA ALA A 13 -7.04 0.59 3.02
C ALA A 13 -6.48 0.42 4.45
N MET A 14 -5.52 -0.48 4.64
CA MET A 14 -4.86 -0.74 5.93
C MET A 14 -3.44 -0.16 5.99
N ALA A 15 -3.00 0.57 4.96
CA ALA A 15 -1.71 1.26 4.96
C ALA A 15 -1.81 2.58 5.75
N ASP A 16 -0.69 3.00 6.37
CA ASP A 16 -0.62 4.29 7.06
C ASP A 16 -0.71 5.48 6.10
N GLU A 17 -0.12 5.33 4.91
CA GLU A 17 -0.21 6.31 3.82
C GLU A 17 -0.40 5.58 2.48
N SER A 18 -1.42 5.99 1.74
CA SER A 18 -1.79 5.40 0.45
C SER A 18 -1.67 6.40 -0.70
N ILE A 19 -0.90 6.03 -1.72
CA ILE A 19 -0.66 6.85 -2.92
C ILE A 19 -1.32 6.18 -4.12
N ILE A 20 -2.19 6.93 -4.82
CA ILE A 20 -2.88 6.45 -6.01
C ILE A 20 -2.53 7.30 -7.23
N VAL A 21 -2.29 6.64 -8.37
CA VAL A 21 -2.00 7.31 -9.64
C VAL A 21 -3.29 7.50 -10.41
N ARG A 22 -3.53 8.73 -10.87
CA ARG A 22 -4.68 9.12 -11.68
C ARG A 22 -4.84 8.22 -12.93
N LYS A 23 -6.08 7.82 -13.25
CA LYS A 23 -6.46 7.07 -14.47
C LYS A 23 -5.69 5.75 -14.70
N GLN A 24 -5.02 5.25 -13.67
CA GLN A 24 -4.18 4.05 -13.70
C GLN A 24 -4.47 3.19 -12.48
N GLY A 25 -4.52 3.82 -11.30
CA GLY A 25 -4.87 3.18 -10.04
C GLY A 25 -6.38 3.07 -9.87
N THR A 26 -6.87 1.86 -9.67
CA THR A 26 -8.27 1.62 -9.28
C THR A 26 -8.30 0.69 -8.08
N ILE A 27 -9.13 0.98 -7.07
CA ILE A 27 -9.26 0.17 -5.85
C ILE A 27 -10.73 -0.19 -5.67
N PHE A 28 -11.06 -1.47 -5.58
CA PHE A 28 -12.43 -1.89 -5.28
C PHE A 28 -12.49 -3.33 -4.77
N LEU A 29 -13.44 -3.60 -3.88
CA LEU A 29 -13.68 -4.97 -3.37
C LEU A 29 -14.35 -5.86 -4.42
N GLY A 30 -15.19 -5.28 -5.29
CA GLY A 30 -15.84 -5.98 -6.39
C GLY A 30 -15.71 -5.15 -7.67
N GLY A 31 -15.22 -5.76 -8.74
CA GLY A 31 -15.07 -5.06 -10.01
C GLY A 31 -16.41 -4.75 -10.70
N PRO A 32 -16.40 -3.90 -11.74
CA PRO A 32 -17.60 -3.56 -12.48
C PRO A 32 -18.42 -4.76 -12.99
N PRO A 33 -17.81 -5.88 -13.45
CA PRO A 33 -18.58 -7.06 -13.85
C PRO A 33 -19.37 -7.69 -12.69
N LEU A 34 -18.85 -7.62 -11.47
CA LEU A 34 -19.51 -8.16 -10.28
C LEU A 34 -20.67 -7.25 -9.85
N VAL A 35 -20.47 -5.92 -9.90
CA VAL A 35 -21.53 -4.95 -9.62
C VAL A 35 -22.67 -5.10 -10.62
N LYS A 36 -22.36 -5.19 -11.93
CA LYS A 36 -23.37 -5.42 -12.97
C LYS A 36 -24.15 -6.72 -12.76
N ALA A 37 -23.48 -7.79 -12.33
CA ALA A 37 -24.14 -9.06 -12.04
C ALA A 37 -25.04 -9.01 -10.78
N ALA A 38 -24.66 -8.21 -9.78
CA ALA A 38 -25.37 -8.15 -8.50
C ALA A 38 -26.51 -7.12 -8.47
N THR A 39 -26.29 -5.92 -9.02
CA THR A 39 -27.26 -4.81 -8.99
C THR A 39 -27.88 -4.50 -10.35
N GLY A 40 -27.28 -5.00 -11.45
CA GLY A 40 -27.70 -4.66 -12.81
C GLY A 40 -27.18 -3.30 -13.30
N GLU A 41 -26.46 -2.55 -12.46
CA GLU A 41 -25.94 -1.23 -12.82
C GLU A 41 -24.64 -1.33 -13.64
N GLU A 42 -24.55 -0.53 -14.71
CA GLU A 42 -23.35 -0.45 -15.54
C GLU A 42 -22.53 0.77 -15.14
N VAL A 43 -21.44 0.52 -14.40
CA VAL A 43 -20.51 1.53 -13.89
C VAL A 43 -19.12 1.32 -14.48
N SER A 44 -18.39 2.40 -14.75
CA SER A 44 -17.00 2.29 -15.21
C SER A 44 -16.06 2.00 -14.04
N ALA A 45 -14.88 1.42 -14.32
CA ALA A 45 -13.88 1.14 -13.28
C ALA A 45 -13.36 2.42 -12.59
N GLU A 46 -13.23 3.52 -13.34
CA GLU A 46 -12.76 4.80 -12.81
C GLU A 46 -13.83 5.47 -11.94
N ASP A 47 -15.11 5.36 -12.32
CA ASP A 47 -16.21 5.91 -11.52
C ASP A 47 -16.49 5.08 -10.26
N LEU A 48 -16.23 3.77 -10.31
CA LEU A 48 -16.44 2.86 -9.18
C LEU A 48 -15.34 2.99 -8.12
N GLY A 49 -14.08 3.14 -8.54
CA GLY A 49 -12.94 3.08 -7.62
C GLY A 49 -11.67 3.73 -8.15
N GLY A 50 -11.80 4.75 -9.01
CA GLY A 50 -10.66 5.50 -9.52
C GLY A 50 -10.03 6.42 -8.47
N ALA A 51 -8.89 7.00 -8.85
CA ALA A 51 -8.13 7.92 -8.00
C ALA A 51 -8.95 9.12 -7.51
N ASP A 52 -9.79 9.68 -8.38
CA ASP A 52 -10.62 10.84 -8.05
C ASP A 52 -11.67 10.51 -6.99
N LEU A 53 -12.27 9.31 -7.04
CA LEU A 53 -13.25 8.88 -6.04
C LEU A 53 -12.59 8.68 -4.67
N HIS A 54 -11.44 8.01 -4.64
CA HIS A 54 -10.79 7.67 -3.38
C HIS A 54 -10.11 8.86 -2.69
N CYS A 55 -9.55 9.80 -3.45
CA CYS A 55 -8.96 11.02 -2.86
C CYS A 55 -10.00 12.09 -2.50
N LYS A 56 -11.14 12.18 -3.19
CA LYS A 56 -12.12 13.27 -2.95
C LYS A 56 -13.33 12.85 -2.11
N LYS A 57 -13.81 11.61 -2.28
CA LYS A 57 -15.05 11.13 -1.65
C LYS A 57 -14.78 10.14 -0.53
N SER A 58 -14.06 9.06 -0.82
CA SER A 58 -13.98 7.94 0.15
C SER A 58 -12.88 8.12 1.20
N GLY A 59 -11.81 8.87 0.89
CA GLY A 59 -10.66 9.04 1.78
C GLY A 59 -9.83 7.77 1.98
N VAL A 60 -9.89 6.81 1.06
CA VAL A 60 -9.10 5.56 1.14
C VAL A 60 -7.65 5.79 0.71
N THR A 61 -7.41 6.84 -0.07
CA THR A 61 -6.09 7.21 -0.58
C THR A 61 -5.77 8.64 -0.20
N ASP A 62 -4.65 8.83 0.48
CA ASP A 62 -4.24 10.12 1.05
C ASP A 62 -3.59 11.02 0.01
N HIS A 63 -2.83 10.43 -0.92
CA HIS A 63 -2.04 11.18 -1.89
C HIS A 63 -2.46 10.89 -3.33
N TYR A 64 -2.65 11.97 -4.08
CA TYR A 64 -3.02 11.92 -5.51
C TYR A 64 -1.78 12.16 -6.38
N ALA A 65 -1.33 11.12 -7.07
CA ALA A 65 -0.23 11.18 -8.04
C ALA A 65 -0.76 11.36 -9.47
N LEU A 66 -0.02 12.11 -10.27
CA LEU A 66 -0.35 12.40 -11.68
C LEU A 66 0.27 11.38 -12.63
N ASP A 67 1.45 10.89 -12.27
CA ASP A 67 2.24 9.92 -13.01
C ASP A 67 3.00 9.03 -12.01
N ASP A 68 3.67 8.00 -12.54
CA ASP A 68 4.39 7.02 -11.73
C ASP A 68 5.64 7.61 -11.06
N ASP A 69 6.35 8.52 -11.73
CA ASP A 69 7.53 9.20 -11.16
C ASP A 69 7.17 10.07 -9.96
N HIS A 70 6.04 10.76 -10.05
CA HIS A 70 5.45 11.56 -8.99
C HIS A 70 4.98 10.67 -7.83
N ALA A 71 4.41 9.49 -8.11
CA ALA A 71 4.07 8.52 -7.06
C ALA A 71 5.31 8.07 -6.29
N ILE A 72 6.42 7.77 -6.99
CA ILE A 72 7.70 7.42 -6.36
C ILE A 72 8.25 8.60 -5.55
N HIS A 73 8.15 9.82 -6.07
CA HIS A 73 8.55 11.02 -5.33
C HIS A 73 7.78 11.18 -4.01
N LEU A 74 6.46 11.02 -4.05
CA LEU A 74 5.59 11.09 -2.88
C LEU A 74 5.92 9.98 -1.87
N ALA A 75 6.16 8.75 -2.34
CA ALA A 75 6.55 7.64 -1.48
C ALA A 75 7.87 7.92 -0.75
N ARG A 76 8.88 8.47 -1.46
CA ARG A 76 10.14 8.89 -0.83
C ARG A 76 9.94 10.01 0.18
N LYS A 77 9.03 10.95 -0.09
CA LYS A 77 8.69 12.04 0.83
C LYS A 77 8.01 11.52 2.10
N ALA A 78 7.06 10.59 1.97
CA ALA A 78 6.41 9.91 3.09
C ALA A 78 7.45 9.24 3.99
N VAL A 79 8.34 8.42 3.41
CA VAL A 79 9.41 7.74 4.17
C VAL A 79 10.35 8.72 4.89
N ARG A 80 10.68 9.87 4.28
CA ARG A 80 11.50 10.90 4.93
C ARG A 80 10.84 11.50 6.17
N ASN A 81 9.52 11.55 6.21
CA ASN A 81 8.76 12.14 7.32
C ASN A 81 8.59 11.17 8.51
N LEU A 82 8.93 9.89 8.36
CA LEU A 82 8.75 8.87 9.40
C LEU A 82 9.66 9.04 10.64
N ASN A 83 10.51 10.08 10.70
CA ASN A 83 11.48 10.34 11.78
C ASN A 83 12.20 9.06 12.25
N TYR A 84 12.50 8.17 11.30
CA TYR A 84 13.03 6.85 11.61
C TYR A 84 14.49 6.98 12.04
N ARG A 85 14.76 6.70 13.31
CA ARG A 85 16.14 6.57 13.84
C ARG A 85 16.53 5.11 13.84
N LYS A 86 17.57 4.78 13.06
CA LYS A 86 18.16 3.44 13.07
C LYS A 86 18.91 3.24 14.39
N ASN A 87 18.40 2.39 15.26
CA ASN A 87 19.15 1.96 16.44
C ASN A 87 20.19 0.94 16.00
N ILE A 88 21.46 1.34 15.94
CA ILE A 88 22.56 0.45 15.60
C ILE A 88 23.11 -0.06 16.91
N GLU A 89 22.57 -1.18 17.39
CA GLU A 89 23.25 -1.96 18.42
C GLU A 89 24.48 -2.60 17.77
N VAL A 90 25.65 -2.00 18.00
CA VAL A 90 26.92 -2.54 17.54
C VAL A 90 27.29 -3.69 18.49
N SER A 91 26.87 -4.91 18.19
CA SER A 91 27.44 -6.09 18.85
C SER A 91 28.78 -6.42 18.19
N PRO A 92 29.89 -6.51 18.95
CA PRO A 92 31.18 -6.91 18.41
C PRO A 92 31.24 -8.44 18.31
N ALA A 93 30.40 -9.06 17.47
CA ALA A 93 30.54 -10.47 17.13
C ALA A 93 29.75 -10.81 15.88
N PHE A 94 30.49 -11.02 14.79
CA PHE A 94 30.03 -11.80 13.66
C PHE A 94 29.82 -13.25 14.12
N THR A 95 28.57 -13.64 14.40
CA THR A 95 28.15 -15.03 14.35
C THR A 95 26.74 -15.12 13.78
N VAL A 96 26.64 -15.77 12.62
CA VAL A 96 25.38 -16.20 12.02
C VAL A 96 24.75 -17.24 12.95
N VAL A 97 23.56 -16.96 13.51
CA VAL A 97 22.38 -17.84 13.64
C VAL A 97 21.31 -17.11 14.46
N ASN A 98 20.22 -16.75 13.77
CA ASN A 98 18.81 -16.78 14.16
C ASN A 98 18.44 -16.69 15.66
N ASN A 99 17.76 -15.59 16.02
CA ASN A 99 16.37 -15.64 16.55
C ASN A 99 15.84 -14.22 16.82
N ASP A 100 15.38 -13.54 15.76
CA ASP A 100 14.45 -12.42 15.93
C ASP A 100 13.06 -13.03 16.22
N ARG A 101 12.84 -13.41 17.48
CA ARG A 101 11.48 -13.60 18.00
C ARG A 101 10.82 -12.24 18.10
N PHE A 102 10.30 -11.80 16.98
CA PHE A 102 9.16 -10.90 16.91
C PHE A 102 8.03 -11.56 17.72
N ASN A 103 7.94 -11.23 19.02
CA ASN A 103 6.79 -11.55 19.85
C ASN A 103 5.64 -10.62 19.45
N ILE A 104 5.10 -10.94 18.29
CA ILE A 104 3.93 -10.30 17.74
C ILE A 104 2.75 -11.16 18.19
N PRO A 105 1.85 -10.67 19.07
CA PRO A 105 0.61 -11.37 19.33
C PRO A 105 -0.10 -11.57 17.99
N ALA A 106 -0.68 -12.75 17.76
CA ALA A 106 -1.24 -13.20 16.47
C ALA A 106 -2.18 -12.19 15.75
N CYS A 107 -2.64 -11.12 16.43
CA CYS A 107 -3.32 -9.97 15.82
C CYS A 107 -2.47 -9.14 14.83
N LEU A 108 -1.15 -9.00 15.00
CA LEU A 108 -0.34 -8.16 14.09
C LEU A 108 0.12 -8.91 12.82
N CYS A 109 -0.18 -10.20 12.66
CA CYS A 109 0.20 -10.94 11.45
C CYS A 109 -0.47 -10.33 10.20
N PHE A 110 -1.64 -9.69 10.37
CA PHE A 110 -2.32 -8.98 9.28
C PHE A 110 -1.75 -7.59 8.98
N GLN A 111 -1.14 -6.92 9.96
CA GLN A 111 -0.51 -5.60 9.77
C GLN A 111 0.89 -5.67 9.15
N VAL A 112 1.59 -6.81 9.27
CA VAL A 112 2.99 -6.94 8.81
C VAL A 112 3.12 -7.19 7.30
N GLN A 113 2.04 -7.54 6.59
CA GLN A 113 2.11 -7.69 5.13
C GLN A 113 2.28 -6.36 4.37
N VAL A 114 1.86 -5.23 4.95
CA VAL A 114 2.01 -3.90 4.32
C VAL A 114 3.40 -3.31 4.58
N THR A 115 3.95 -3.43 5.79
CA THR A 115 5.32 -2.96 6.09
C THR A 115 6.40 -3.80 5.39
N LEU A 116 6.15 -5.09 5.13
CA LEU A 116 7.13 -5.97 4.48
C LEU A 116 7.25 -5.72 2.96
N PHE A 117 6.21 -5.24 2.29
CA PHE A 117 6.27 -4.95 0.85
C PHE A 117 7.24 -3.79 0.52
N VAL A 118 7.28 -2.74 1.34
CA VAL A 118 8.28 -1.67 1.24
C VAL A 118 9.69 -2.18 1.59
N ARG A 119 9.80 -3.17 2.49
CA ARG A 119 11.07 -3.71 2.97
C ARG A 119 11.73 -4.71 2.00
N VAL A 120 10.96 -5.37 1.13
CA VAL A 120 11.51 -6.32 0.13
C VAL A 120 11.97 -5.60 -1.14
N HIS A 121 11.27 -4.58 -1.64
CA HIS A 121 11.66 -3.92 -2.89
C HIS A 121 12.80 -2.88 -2.77
N LEU A 122 13.16 -2.44 -1.55
CA LEU A 122 14.35 -1.61 -1.33
C LEU A 122 15.65 -2.40 -1.18
N LYS A 123 15.59 -3.74 -1.08
CA LYS A 123 16.77 -4.59 -0.88
C LYS A 123 17.32 -5.24 -2.16
N GLU A 124 16.59 -5.18 -3.27
CA GLU A 124 17.02 -5.75 -4.57
C GLU A 124 17.29 -4.68 -5.65
N GLY A 125 17.38 -3.40 -5.28
CA GLY A 125 17.54 -2.26 -6.20
C GLY A 125 18.84 -1.46 -6.06
N CYS A 126 19.94 -2.09 -5.63
CA CYS A 126 21.31 -1.57 -5.73
C CYS A 126 22.23 -2.65 -6.30
#